data_AF-S7UJB9-F1
#
_entry.id   AF-S7UJB9-F1
#
_cell.length_a   1.000
_cell.length_b   1.000
_cell.length_c   1.000
_cell.angle_alpha   90.00
_cell.angle_beta   90.00
_cell.angle_gamma   90.00
#
_symmetry.space_group_name_H-M   'P 1'
#
loop_
_entity.id
_entity.type
_entity.pdbx_description
1 polymer ?
#
loop_
_entity_poly.entity_id
_entity_poly.type
_entity_poly.pdbx_seq_one_letter_code
_entity_poly.pdbx_strand_id
1 'polypeptide(L)'
;MDRCPLDRLLRGFTITCKVAFEMRRTYPRARFQYGRTVAAVLAALACLLGGALLASAQDETMYLADPAFAPRQRPGVFFMHEKHMDRAECTDCHHFYENGTNVWELGMETSCSACHDAADGGRLGLRRAMHGQCMGCHEAKGVASPAAPVMCGECHVRDSGEAKP
;
A
#
# COMPACT_ATOMS: atom_id res chain seq x y z
N MET A 1 69.01 56.91 -37.24
CA MET A 1 68.33 56.62 -35.96
C MET A 1 67.05 57.44 -35.90
N ASP A 2 66.07 57.23 -36.77
CA ASP A 2 65.28 56.03 -37.11
C ASP A 2 64.22 55.69 -36.07
N ARG A 3 62.99 55.88 -36.56
CA ARG A 3 61.70 55.70 -35.91
C ARG A 3 61.53 54.23 -35.53
N CYS A 4 61.03 53.98 -34.33
CA CYS A 4 60.63 52.64 -33.89
C CYS A 4 59.39 52.19 -34.70
N PRO A 5 59.41 51.03 -35.38
CA PRO A 5 58.34 50.57 -36.23
C PRO A 5 57.52 49.49 -35.52
N LEU A 6 56.34 49.81 -34.99
CA LEU A 6 55.38 48.78 -34.53
C LEU A 6 53.91 49.21 -34.62
N ASP A 7 53.60 50.13 -35.53
CA ASP A 7 52.24 50.66 -35.76
C ASP A 7 51.49 49.98 -36.92
N ARG A 8 51.91 48.76 -37.32
CA ARG A 8 51.43 48.15 -38.59
C ARG A 8 50.94 46.71 -38.50
N LEU A 9 50.31 46.30 -37.40
CA LEU A 9 49.72 44.94 -37.31
C LEU A 9 48.36 44.85 -36.57
N LEU A 10 47.51 45.89 -36.61
CA LEU A 10 46.16 45.84 -36.03
C LEU A 10 45.04 46.15 -37.04
N ARG A 11 45.04 45.50 -38.21
CA ARG A 11 43.93 45.63 -39.19
C ARG A 11 43.31 44.31 -39.66
N GLY A 12 43.49 43.21 -38.93
CA GLY A 12 43.00 41.89 -39.36
C GLY A 12 42.09 41.13 -38.40
N PHE A 13 42.00 41.51 -37.12
CA PHE A 13 41.49 40.60 -36.07
C PHE A 13 40.18 41.01 -35.41
N THR A 14 39.43 41.94 -35.99
CA THR A 14 38.24 42.53 -35.33
C THR A 14 36.91 41.93 -35.77
N ILE A 15 36.85 41.13 -36.84
CA ILE A 15 35.57 40.67 -37.39
C ILE A 15 35.10 39.33 -36.78
N THR A 16 35.99 38.38 -36.52
CA THR A 16 35.60 37.07 -35.96
C THR A 16 35.29 37.09 -34.46
N CYS A 17 35.90 37.98 -33.68
CA CYS A 17 35.66 38.05 -32.23
C CYS A 17 34.34 38.76 -31.87
N LYS A 18 33.86 39.68 -32.72
CA LYS A 18 32.62 40.44 -32.48
C LYS A 18 31.37 39.55 -32.64
N VAL A 19 31.38 38.62 -33.59
CA VAL A 19 30.24 37.71 -33.84
C VAL A 19 30.12 36.63 -32.74
N ALA A 20 31.24 36.07 -32.28
CA ALA A 20 31.23 35.06 -31.20
C ALA A 20 30.87 35.64 -29.81
N PHE A 21 31.12 36.93 -29.59
CA PHE A 21 30.75 37.64 -28.37
C PHE A 21 29.29 38.08 -28.35
N GLU A 22 28.71 38.45 -29.51
CA GLU A 22 27.28 38.77 -29.58
C GLU A 22 26.37 37.53 -29.45
N MET A 23 26.77 36.37 -29.96
CA MET A 23 25.98 35.13 -29.77
C MET A 23 25.90 34.66 -28.31
N ARG A 24 26.91 34.96 -27.46
CA ARG A 24 26.87 34.66 -26.02
C ARG A 24 26.09 35.70 -25.20
N ARG A 25 25.87 36.90 -25.73
CA ARG A 25 25.14 37.98 -25.06
C ARG A 25 23.62 37.89 -25.24
N THR A 26 23.14 37.32 -26.34
CA THR A 26 21.70 37.27 -26.64
C THR A 26 20.95 36.11 -25.96
N TYR A 27 21.63 35.05 -25.48
CA TYR A 27 20.95 33.87 -24.91
C TYR A 27 21.54 33.25 -23.61
N PRO A 28 22.12 34.00 -22.64
CA PRO A 28 22.57 33.39 -21.39
C PRO A 28 21.40 32.98 -20.47
N ARG A 29 20.27 33.69 -20.54
CA ARG A 29 19.13 33.47 -19.64
C ARG A 29 18.21 32.32 -20.05
N ALA A 30 18.06 32.07 -21.35
CA ALA A 30 17.17 31.03 -21.87
C ALA A 30 17.66 29.62 -21.47
N ARG A 31 18.93 29.30 -21.69
CA ARG A 31 19.52 27.99 -21.33
C ARG A 31 19.42 27.68 -19.84
N PHE A 32 19.61 28.67 -18.97
CA PHE A 32 19.51 28.50 -17.52
C PHE A 32 18.06 28.34 -17.05
N GLN A 33 17.11 29.01 -17.71
CA GLN A 33 15.69 28.92 -17.42
C GLN A 33 15.08 27.58 -17.91
N TYR A 34 15.45 27.11 -19.11
CA TYR A 34 15.02 25.79 -19.63
C TYR A 34 15.58 24.62 -18.81
N GLY A 35 16.82 24.71 -18.29
CA GLY A 35 17.38 23.67 -17.42
C GLY A 35 16.63 23.54 -16.09
N ARG A 36 16.21 24.66 -15.51
CA ARG A 36 15.45 24.69 -14.25
C ARG A 36 14.01 24.19 -14.43
N THR A 37 13.35 24.52 -15.54
CA THR A 37 11.99 24.03 -15.82
C THR A 37 11.99 22.54 -16.12
N VAL A 38 12.94 22.02 -16.89
CA VAL A 38 13.07 20.58 -17.16
C VAL A 38 13.36 19.80 -15.87
N ALA A 39 14.27 20.29 -15.03
CA ALA A 39 14.55 19.64 -13.73
C ALA A 39 13.33 19.63 -12.80
N ALA A 40 12.55 20.73 -12.76
CA ALA A 40 11.33 20.81 -11.96
C ALA A 40 10.23 19.85 -12.47
N VAL A 41 10.07 19.74 -13.80
CA VAL A 41 9.12 18.80 -14.41
C VAL A 41 9.52 17.34 -14.14
N LEU A 42 10.81 17.00 -14.28
CA LEU A 42 11.31 15.66 -13.98
C LEU A 42 11.15 15.30 -12.50
N ALA A 43 11.43 16.24 -11.58
CA ALA A 43 11.21 16.04 -10.15
C ALA A 43 9.72 15.86 -9.82
N ALA A 44 8.84 16.65 -10.44
CA ALA A 44 7.39 16.50 -10.28
C ALA A 44 6.89 15.14 -10.81
N LEU A 45 7.38 14.69 -11.97
CA LEU A 45 7.04 13.39 -12.53
C LEU A 45 7.52 12.24 -11.64
N ALA A 46 8.73 12.35 -11.08
CA ALA A 46 9.29 11.36 -10.14
C ALA A 46 8.49 11.30 -8.83
N CYS A 47 8.04 12.45 -8.29
CA CYS A 47 7.15 12.48 -7.12
C CYS A 47 5.78 11.86 -7.42
N LEU A 48 5.20 12.11 -8.60
CA LEU A 48 3.92 11.53 -9.01
C LEU A 48 3.99 10.02 -9.22
N LEU A 49 5.06 9.53 -9.88
CA LEU A 49 5.29 8.11 -10.10
C LEU A 49 5.66 7.37 -8.80
N GLY A 50 6.47 7.99 -7.93
CA GLY A 50 6.84 7.42 -6.63
C GLY A 50 5.68 7.39 -5.63
N GLY A 51 4.82 8.41 -5.63
CA GLY A 51 3.62 8.44 -4.79
C GLY A 51 2.59 7.38 -5.14
N ALA A 52 2.44 7.06 -6.44
CA ALA A 52 1.53 6.00 -6.89
C ALA A 52 1.97 4.60 -6.44
N LEU A 53 3.28 4.33 -6.34
CA LEU A 53 3.81 3.04 -5.89
C LEU A 53 3.59 2.76 -4.39
N LEU A 54 3.54 3.80 -3.56
CA LEU A 54 3.27 3.67 -2.12
C LEU A 54 1.78 3.48 -1.80
N ALA A 55 0.89 3.83 -2.74
CA ALA A 55 -0.55 3.71 -2.54
C ALA A 55 -1.08 2.27 -2.67
N SER A 56 -0.39 1.40 -3.41
CA SER A 56 -0.80 0.01 -3.66
C SER A 56 -0.34 -0.99 -2.58
N ALA A 57 0.13 -0.52 -1.43
CA ALA A 57 0.66 -1.36 -0.34
C ALA A 57 -0.27 -1.42 0.90
N GLN A 58 -1.54 -1.02 0.78
CA GLN A 58 -2.50 -1.11 1.89
C GLN A 58 -3.00 -2.56 1.99
N ASP A 59 -2.62 -3.26 3.07
CA ASP A 59 -3.20 -4.55 3.47
C ASP A 59 -4.73 -4.39 3.58
N GLU A 60 -5.49 -5.22 2.89
CA GLU A 60 -6.96 -5.15 2.91
C GLU A 60 -7.47 -5.64 4.27
N THR A 61 -7.53 -4.70 5.21
CA THR A 61 -8.10 -4.93 6.53
C THR A 61 -9.61 -4.98 6.42
N MET A 62 -10.18 -6.17 6.61
CA MET A 62 -11.61 -6.41 6.61
C MET A 62 -12.18 -6.21 8.02
N TYR A 63 -13.42 -5.73 8.12
CA TYR A 63 -14.11 -5.58 9.41
C TYR A 63 -15.25 -6.60 9.52
N LEU A 64 -15.03 -7.64 10.33
CA LEU A 64 -15.98 -8.71 10.57
C LEU A 64 -17.01 -8.26 11.61
N ALA A 65 -18.18 -7.85 11.12
CA ALA A 65 -19.29 -7.40 11.94
C ALA A 65 -20.63 -7.92 11.39
N ASP A 66 -20.95 -9.17 11.71
CA ASP A 66 -22.16 -9.83 11.21
C ASP A 66 -23.45 -9.28 11.88
N PRO A 67 -24.47 -8.87 11.12
CA PRO A 67 -25.69 -8.25 11.66
C PRO A 67 -26.51 -9.18 12.56
N ALA A 68 -26.33 -10.50 12.48
CA ALA A 68 -27.02 -11.47 13.33
C ALA A 68 -26.74 -11.29 14.83
N PHE A 69 -25.69 -10.53 15.18
CA PHE A 69 -25.36 -10.18 16.56
C PHE A 69 -25.79 -8.77 16.99
N ALA A 70 -26.63 -8.06 16.24
CA ALA A 70 -27.14 -6.75 16.66
C ALA A 70 -28.27 -6.89 17.72
N PRO A 71 -28.24 -6.15 18.85
CA PRO A 71 -27.16 -5.29 19.33
C PRO A 71 -25.98 -6.10 19.87
N ARG A 72 -24.76 -5.66 19.54
CA ARG A 72 -23.54 -6.44 19.80
C ARG A 72 -23.05 -6.29 21.24
N GLN A 73 -22.61 -7.40 21.84
CA GLN A 73 -21.96 -7.40 23.16
C GLN A 73 -20.48 -6.99 23.12
N ARG A 74 -19.82 -7.17 21.96
CA ARG A 74 -18.42 -6.85 21.69
C ARG A 74 -18.31 -6.13 20.34
N PRO A 75 -17.29 -5.27 20.12
CA PRO A 75 -16.99 -4.70 18.80
C PRO A 75 -16.81 -5.78 17.72
N GLY A 76 -16.91 -5.39 16.45
CA GLY A 76 -16.46 -6.27 15.36
C GLY A 76 -14.96 -6.51 15.41
N VAL A 77 -14.48 -7.46 14.60
CA VAL A 77 -13.06 -7.84 14.57
C VAL A 77 -12.44 -7.31 13.29
N PHE A 78 -11.30 -6.64 13.40
CA PHE A 78 -10.46 -6.34 12.23
C PHE A 78 -9.69 -7.60 11.85
N PHE A 79 -9.81 -8.02 10.59
CA PHE A 79 -9.21 -9.24 10.07
C PHE A 79 -8.42 -8.91 8.80
N MET A 80 -7.17 -9.33 8.78
CA MET A 80 -6.24 -9.06 7.67
C MET A 80 -6.07 -10.36 6.88
N HIS A 81 -6.74 -10.47 5.72
CA HIS A 81 -6.80 -11.72 4.97
C HIS A 81 -5.40 -12.15 4.53
N GLU A 82 -4.61 -11.21 4.00
CA GLU A 82 -3.28 -11.46 3.45
C GLU A 82 -2.33 -12.08 4.49
N LYS A 83 -2.39 -11.62 5.75
CA LYS A 83 -1.57 -12.18 6.85
C LYS A 83 -1.84 -13.65 7.14
N HIS A 84 -3.01 -14.16 6.77
CA HIS A 84 -3.37 -15.55 6.98
C HIS A 84 -2.99 -16.44 5.78
N MET A 85 -2.85 -15.88 4.58
CA MET A 85 -2.53 -16.63 3.35
C MET A 85 -1.16 -17.31 3.39
N ASP A 86 -0.21 -16.80 4.19
CA ASP A 86 1.11 -17.41 4.36
C ASP A 86 1.07 -18.71 5.18
N ARG A 87 -0.02 -18.97 5.91
CA ARG A 87 -0.07 -20.01 6.96
C ARG A 87 -1.33 -20.87 6.95
N ALA A 88 -2.34 -20.49 6.19
CA ALA A 88 -3.61 -21.19 6.06
C ALA A 88 -3.98 -21.28 4.58
N GLU A 89 -4.56 -22.41 4.20
CA GLU A 89 -5.13 -22.60 2.88
C GLU A 89 -6.52 -21.98 2.81
N CYS A 90 -7.00 -21.68 1.60
CA CYS A 90 -8.33 -21.11 1.39
C CYS A 90 -9.42 -21.98 2.06
N THR A 91 -9.28 -23.31 1.95
CA THR A 91 -10.21 -24.31 2.46
C THR A 91 -10.14 -24.54 3.96
N ASP A 92 -9.13 -24.00 4.65
CA ASP A 92 -9.08 -24.03 6.12
C ASP A 92 -10.18 -23.15 6.71
N CYS A 93 -10.51 -22.03 6.04
CA CYS A 93 -11.54 -21.09 6.48
C CYS A 93 -12.80 -21.18 5.61
N HIS A 94 -12.64 -21.11 4.29
CA HIS A 94 -13.75 -21.20 3.35
C HIS A 94 -14.08 -22.65 3.06
N HIS A 95 -15.10 -23.16 3.74
CA HIS A 95 -15.57 -24.52 3.55
C HIS A 95 -17.00 -24.56 3.02
N PHE A 96 -17.27 -25.59 2.24
CA PHE A 96 -18.60 -25.96 1.82
C PHE A 96 -18.68 -27.48 1.79
N TYR A 97 -19.36 -28.06 2.78
CA TYR A 97 -19.38 -29.51 2.95
C TYR A 97 -20.61 -30.14 2.28
N GLU A 98 -20.35 -31.06 1.36
CA GLU A 98 -21.36 -31.96 0.78
C GLU A 98 -20.98 -33.41 1.09
N ASN A 99 -21.91 -34.17 1.69
CA ASN A 99 -21.70 -35.58 2.06
C ASN A 99 -20.40 -35.85 2.85
N GLY A 100 -19.97 -34.87 3.66
CA GLY A 100 -18.76 -34.98 4.49
C GLY A 100 -17.45 -34.55 3.79
N THR A 101 -17.50 -34.20 2.52
CA THR A 101 -16.35 -33.71 1.75
C THR A 101 -16.43 -32.20 1.58
N ASN A 102 -15.33 -31.49 1.83
CA ASN A 102 -15.25 -30.08 1.48
C ASN A 102 -15.11 -29.95 -0.04
N VAL A 103 -16.12 -29.39 -0.70
CA VAL A 103 -16.19 -29.19 -2.15
C VAL A 103 -16.05 -27.71 -2.52
N TRP A 104 -15.56 -26.88 -1.60
CA TRP A 104 -15.36 -25.46 -1.84
C TRP A 104 -14.28 -25.21 -2.90
N GLU A 105 -14.56 -24.25 -3.78
CA GLU A 105 -13.65 -23.74 -4.81
C GLU A 105 -13.60 -22.21 -4.79
N LEU A 106 -12.50 -21.63 -5.29
CA LEU A 106 -12.34 -20.18 -5.43
C LEU A 106 -13.48 -19.60 -6.29
N GLY A 107 -14.14 -18.56 -5.80
CA GLY A 107 -15.35 -17.98 -6.40
C GLY A 107 -16.65 -18.43 -5.71
N MET A 108 -16.59 -19.34 -4.74
CA MET A 108 -17.74 -19.77 -3.92
C MET A 108 -17.78 -19.06 -2.56
N GLU A 109 -17.16 -17.89 -2.43
CA GLU A 109 -17.10 -17.16 -1.16
C GLU A 109 -18.50 -16.74 -0.71
N THR A 110 -18.83 -17.07 0.53
CA THR A 110 -20.08 -16.65 1.19
C THR A 110 -19.78 -16.25 2.62
N SER A 111 -20.68 -15.48 3.24
CA SER A 111 -20.53 -15.17 4.66
C SER A 111 -20.70 -16.43 5.49
N CYS A 112 -19.96 -16.56 6.59
CA CYS A 112 -20.11 -17.68 7.52
C CYS A 112 -21.57 -17.79 8.00
N SER A 113 -22.24 -16.65 8.16
CA SER A 113 -23.65 -16.53 8.55
C SER A 113 -24.66 -17.05 7.53
N ALA A 114 -24.25 -17.32 6.29
CA ALA A 114 -25.14 -17.94 5.31
C ALA A 114 -25.54 -19.38 5.72
N CYS A 115 -24.73 -20.04 6.56
CA CYS A 115 -24.99 -21.40 7.06
C CYS A 115 -24.91 -21.51 8.59
N HIS A 116 -24.10 -20.67 9.25
CA HIS A 116 -23.98 -20.66 10.70
C HIS A 116 -24.85 -19.55 11.29
N ASP A 117 -26.01 -19.91 11.86
CA ASP A 117 -26.91 -18.95 12.50
C ASP A 117 -26.34 -18.39 13.81
N ALA A 118 -26.95 -17.32 14.34
CA ALA A 118 -26.52 -16.76 15.63
C ALA A 118 -26.60 -17.76 16.81
N ALA A 119 -27.56 -18.68 16.76
CA ALA A 119 -27.77 -19.74 17.74
C ALA A 119 -27.31 -21.09 17.19
N ASP A 120 -26.99 -22.02 18.09
CA ASP A 120 -26.75 -23.41 17.71
C ASP A 120 -28.05 -24.07 17.21
N GLY A 121 -27.93 -24.97 16.24
CA GLY A 121 -29.07 -25.68 15.67
C GLY A 121 -28.61 -26.93 14.93
N GLY A 122 -29.08 -27.10 13.68
CA GLY A 122 -28.59 -28.17 12.79
C GLY A 122 -27.10 -28.03 12.43
N ARG A 123 -26.49 -26.89 12.76
CA ARG A 123 -25.05 -26.61 12.65
C ARG A 123 -24.59 -25.86 13.91
N LEU A 124 -23.29 -25.74 14.09
CA LEU A 124 -22.70 -24.86 15.11
C LEU A 124 -23.15 -23.41 14.87
N GLY A 125 -23.51 -22.69 15.92
CA GLY A 125 -23.80 -21.27 15.82
C GLY A 125 -22.55 -20.47 15.45
N LEU A 126 -22.74 -19.33 14.79
CA LEU A 126 -21.72 -18.48 14.22
C LEU A 126 -20.61 -18.11 15.19
N ARG A 127 -20.95 -17.80 16.45
CA ARG A 127 -19.97 -17.47 17.48
C ARG A 127 -19.05 -18.66 17.76
N ARG A 128 -19.61 -19.86 17.91
CA ARG A 128 -18.85 -21.08 18.17
C ARG A 128 -18.03 -21.48 16.95
N ALA A 129 -18.59 -21.35 15.75
CA ALA A 129 -17.88 -21.63 14.51
C ALA A 129 -16.66 -20.71 14.36
N MET A 130 -16.82 -19.39 14.51
CA MET A 130 -15.73 -18.42 14.41
C MET A 130 -14.69 -18.60 15.53
N HIS A 131 -15.11 -18.70 16.80
CA HIS A 131 -14.14 -18.89 17.89
C HIS A 131 -13.40 -20.23 17.74
N GLY A 132 -14.09 -21.31 17.38
CA GLY A 132 -13.46 -22.62 17.16
C GLY A 132 -12.42 -22.58 16.04
N GLN A 133 -12.73 -21.92 14.93
CA GLN A 133 -11.81 -21.79 13.79
C GLN A 133 -10.64 -20.86 14.09
N CYS A 134 -10.91 -19.62 14.47
CA CYS A 134 -9.89 -18.59 14.68
C CYS A 134 -9.02 -18.90 15.89
N MET A 135 -9.65 -19.06 17.06
CA MET A 135 -8.89 -19.29 18.30
C MET A 135 -8.24 -20.67 18.31
N GLY A 136 -8.91 -21.70 17.77
CA GLY A 136 -8.34 -23.05 17.71
C GLY A 136 -7.03 -23.10 16.93
N CYS A 137 -6.96 -22.42 15.78
CA CYS A 137 -5.70 -22.29 15.05
C CYS A 137 -4.68 -21.44 15.83
N HIS A 138 -5.08 -20.31 16.39
CA HIS A 138 -4.18 -19.42 17.14
C HIS A 138 -3.56 -20.10 18.38
N GLU A 139 -4.36 -20.83 19.14
CA GLU A 139 -3.92 -21.61 20.30
C GLU A 139 -2.88 -22.66 19.91
N ALA A 140 -3.09 -23.34 18.77
CA ALA A 140 -2.14 -24.32 18.25
C ALA A 140 -0.80 -23.70 17.82
N LYS A 141 -0.76 -22.40 17.48
CA LYS A 141 0.48 -21.66 17.16
C LYS A 141 1.20 -21.13 18.41
N GLY A 142 0.55 -21.14 19.57
CA GLY A 142 1.12 -20.74 20.85
C GLY A 142 0.51 -19.44 21.40
N VAL A 143 -0.03 -19.56 22.62
CA VAL A 143 -0.84 -18.56 23.37
C VAL A 143 -0.15 -17.19 23.60
N ALA A 144 1.15 -17.08 23.31
CA ALA A 144 1.96 -15.89 23.61
C ALA A 144 2.37 -15.08 22.37
N SER A 145 1.96 -15.51 21.16
CA SER A 145 2.31 -14.77 19.93
C SER A 145 1.35 -13.59 19.72
N PRO A 146 1.83 -12.33 19.65
CA PRO A 146 1.00 -11.19 19.28
C PRO A 146 0.34 -11.36 17.90
N ALA A 147 0.90 -12.23 17.05
CA ALA A 147 0.38 -12.54 15.73
C ALA A 147 -0.77 -13.57 15.75
N ALA A 148 -1.07 -14.19 16.90
CA ALA A 148 -2.11 -15.21 17.06
C ALA A 148 -2.92 -14.93 18.34
N PRO A 149 -3.74 -13.87 18.35
CA PRO A 149 -4.48 -13.45 19.54
C PRO A 149 -5.51 -14.49 19.99
N VAL A 150 -5.60 -14.72 21.29
CA VAL A 150 -6.59 -15.65 21.88
C VAL A 150 -7.44 -14.98 22.97
N MET A 151 -7.06 -13.78 23.41
CA MET A 151 -7.81 -13.04 24.42
C MET A 151 -8.90 -12.21 23.75
N CYS A 152 -10.07 -12.13 24.38
CA CYS A 152 -11.24 -11.48 23.78
C CYS A 152 -10.98 -10.04 23.31
N GLY A 153 -10.18 -9.28 24.06
CA GLY A 153 -9.88 -7.87 23.77
C GLY A 153 -8.81 -7.65 22.70
N GLU A 154 -8.06 -8.69 22.33
CA GLU A 154 -7.06 -8.63 21.27
C GLU A 154 -7.73 -8.76 19.90
N CYS A 155 -8.82 -9.53 19.80
CA CYS A 155 -9.63 -9.61 18.58
C CYS A 155 -10.74 -8.54 18.55
N HIS A 156 -11.50 -8.40 19.64
CA HIS A 156 -12.60 -7.44 19.75
C HIS A 156 -12.13 -6.11 20.34
N VAL A 157 -11.19 -5.47 19.63
CA VAL A 157 -10.60 -4.20 20.04
C VAL A 157 -11.69 -3.13 20.11
N ARG A 158 -11.76 -2.45 21.25
CA ARG A 158 -12.62 -1.26 21.39
C ARG A 158 -11.90 -0.11 20.70
N ASP A 159 -12.61 0.68 19.90
CA ASP A 159 -12.07 1.94 19.39
C ASP A 159 -11.57 2.79 20.58
N SER A 160 -10.24 2.84 20.76
CA SER A 160 -9.57 3.61 21.82
C SER A 160 -9.19 5.01 21.37
N GLY A 161 -9.41 5.33 20.09
CA GLY A 161 -8.93 6.55 19.45
C GLY A 161 -7.53 6.42 18.85
N GLU A 162 -6.82 5.31 19.06
CA GLU A 162 -5.64 4.94 18.27
C GLU A 162 -6.04 4.52 16.86
N ALA A 163 -5.19 4.87 15.88
CA ALA A 163 -5.37 4.46 14.50
C ALA A 163 -5.47 2.94 14.40
N LYS A 164 -6.50 2.48 13.70
CA LYS A 164 -6.69 1.07 13.34
C LYS A 164 -5.42 0.59 12.61
N PRO A 165 -4.93 -0.62 12.90
CA PRO A 165 -3.70 -1.15 12.32
C PRO A 165 -3.76 -1.24 10.80
#